data_AF-A0A4R6G9P1-F1
#
_entry.id   AF-A0A4R6G9P1-F1
#
_cell.length_a   1.000
_cell.length_b   1.000
_cell.length_c   1.000
_cell.angle_alpha   90.00
_cell.angle_beta   90.00
_cell.angle_gamma   90.00
#
_symmetry.space_group_name_H-M   'P 1'
#
loop_
_entity.id
_entity.type
_entity.pdbx_description
1 polymer ?
#
loop_
_entity_poly.entity_id
_entity_poly.type
_entity_poly.pdbx_seq_one_letter_code
_entity_poly.pdbx_strand_id
1 'polypeptide(L)'
;MSGEIDPELMTEAIVAFTGYGTSKRPSDDREAVALLEQVRGVPLLAALDSVLADAESVDLSDVVIPSDTAGEVYRSRLHEARPDLSDTALAALSNRWFYRRLWLGLPAPVERPRVQYFARFSTENGARVPWALYRREDDGKAVVDSVLKDVGTWREDRNRVVWSSLTNALETDIEPISARQAAEFEQMVAKRSYHPFTAP
;
A
#
# COMPACT_ATOMS: atom_id res chain seq x y z
N MET A 1 4.16 30.02 24.42
CA MET A 1 3.56 28.99 25.27
C MET A 1 3.13 27.85 24.36
N SER A 2 3.99 26.86 24.16
CA SER A 2 3.61 25.65 23.43
C SER A 2 2.81 24.80 24.39
N GLY A 3 1.48 24.93 24.36
CA GLY A 3 0.60 24.03 25.09
C GLY A 3 0.81 22.62 24.54
N GLU A 4 1.02 21.68 25.44
CA GLU A 4 1.06 20.26 25.11
C GLU A 4 -0.25 19.91 24.39
N ILE A 5 -0.14 19.41 23.16
CA ILE A 5 -1.32 19.06 22.36
C ILE A 5 -1.87 17.77 22.93
N ASP A 6 -3.16 17.77 23.22
CA ASP A 6 -3.90 16.59 23.65
C ASP A 6 -3.66 15.40 22.69
N PRO A 7 -3.21 14.24 23.16
CA PRO A 7 -3.00 13.04 22.34
C PRO A 7 -4.24 12.61 21.53
N GLU A 8 -5.44 12.83 22.06
CA GLU A 8 -6.68 12.55 21.31
C GLU A 8 -6.85 13.52 20.14
N LEU A 9 -6.55 14.80 20.35
CA LEU A 9 -6.61 15.81 19.30
C LEU A 9 -5.52 15.60 18.23
N MET A 10 -4.34 15.14 18.63
CA MET A 10 -3.30 14.73 17.68
C MET A 10 -3.75 13.51 16.86
N THR A 11 -4.43 12.55 17.48
CA THR A 11 -5.01 11.40 16.78
C THR A 11 -6.08 11.85 15.76
N GLU A 12 -6.97 12.78 16.15
CA GLU A 12 -7.97 13.37 15.25
C GLU A 12 -7.30 14.07 14.06
N ALA A 13 -6.24 14.84 14.30
CA ALA A 13 -5.48 15.53 13.25
C ALA A 13 -4.81 14.54 12.27
N ILE A 14 -4.18 13.47 12.78
CA ILE A 14 -3.55 12.43 11.94
C ILE A 14 -4.61 11.69 11.12
N VAL A 15 -5.76 11.35 11.72
CA VAL A 15 -6.87 10.69 11.00
C VAL A 15 -7.45 11.61 9.94
N ALA A 16 -7.67 12.89 10.24
CA ALA A 16 -8.15 13.87 9.27
C ALA A 16 -7.17 14.05 8.11
N PHE A 17 -5.87 14.20 8.41
CA PHE A 17 -4.81 14.33 7.41
C PHE A 17 -4.75 13.12 6.48
N THR A 18 -4.75 11.92 7.06
CA THR A 18 -4.63 10.67 6.33
C THR A 18 -5.96 10.19 5.74
N GLY A 19 -7.11 10.72 6.15
CA GLY A 19 -8.41 10.16 5.75
C GLY A 19 -8.59 8.71 6.21
N TYR A 20 -7.90 8.31 7.29
CA TYR A 20 -7.92 6.93 7.78
C TYR A 20 -9.33 6.53 8.24
N GLY A 21 -9.80 5.37 7.76
CA GLY A 21 -11.14 4.86 8.05
C GLY A 21 -12.27 5.52 7.24
N THR A 22 -12.04 6.67 6.60
CA THR A 22 -13.02 7.34 5.72
C THR A 22 -12.72 7.14 4.24
N SER A 23 -11.45 6.88 3.90
CA SER A 23 -10.98 6.59 2.55
C SER A 23 -10.14 5.32 2.53
N LYS A 24 -10.19 4.57 1.42
CA LYS A 24 -9.27 3.44 1.20
C LYS A 24 -7.85 3.88 0.87
N ARG A 25 -7.65 5.17 0.57
CA ARG A 25 -6.34 5.76 0.34
C ARG A 25 -6.03 6.77 1.42
N PRO A 26 -4.81 6.73 1.94
CA PRO A 26 -4.33 7.82 2.73
C PRO A 26 -4.30 9.10 1.90
N SER A 27 -4.96 10.14 2.37
CA SER A 27 -4.81 11.50 1.86
C SER A 27 -3.56 12.17 2.45
N ASP A 28 -3.31 13.40 2.01
CA ASP A 28 -2.40 14.34 2.67
C ASP A 28 -3.16 15.67 2.88
N ASP A 29 -4.35 15.56 3.48
CA ASP A 29 -5.32 16.66 3.59
C ASP A 29 -4.92 17.64 4.70
N ARG A 30 -3.98 18.52 4.37
CA ARG A 30 -3.56 19.60 5.27
C ARG A 30 -4.67 20.62 5.51
N GLU A 31 -5.63 20.75 4.58
CA GLU A 31 -6.75 21.69 4.74
C GLU A 31 -7.71 21.20 5.83
N ALA A 32 -8.00 19.89 5.89
CA ALA A 32 -8.79 19.31 6.97
C ALA A 32 -8.16 19.55 8.35
N VAL A 33 -6.83 19.48 8.46
CA VAL A 33 -6.12 19.77 9.71
C VAL A 33 -6.13 21.26 10.04
N ALA A 34 -5.98 22.13 9.03
CA ALA A 34 -6.07 23.59 9.22
C ALA A 34 -7.46 24.01 9.73
N LEU A 35 -8.52 23.40 9.20
CA LEU A 35 -9.89 23.60 9.67
C LEU A 35 -10.05 23.12 11.12
N LEU A 36 -9.50 21.96 11.47
CA LEU A 36 -9.51 21.45 12.84
C LEU A 36 -8.77 22.39 13.80
N GLU A 37 -7.59 22.89 13.42
CA GLU A 37 -6.81 23.90 14.14
C GLU A 37 -7.62 25.17 14.37
N GLN A 38 -8.33 25.66 13.35
CA GLN A 38 -9.19 26.84 13.46
C GLN A 38 -10.35 26.61 14.45
N VAL A 39 -11.00 25.45 14.39
CA VAL A 39 -12.14 25.11 15.27
C VAL A 39 -11.70 24.92 16.72
N ARG A 40 -10.51 24.34 16.93
CA ARG A 40 -9.99 24.01 18.26
C ARG A 40 -9.16 25.13 18.89
N GLY A 41 -8.64 26.06 18.08
CA GLY A 41 -7.78 27.15 18.53
C GLY A 41 -6.39 26.70 18.98
N VAL A 42 -5.89 25.57 18.45
CA VAL A 42 -4.61 24.95 18.83
C VAL A 42 -3.75 24.74 17.58
N PRO A 43 -2.45 25.09 17.59
CA PRO A 43 -1.57 24.98 16.43
C PRO A 43 -1.22 23.51 16.12
N LEU A 44 -2.05 22.84 15.34
CA LEU A 44 -1.95 21.40 15.05
C LEU A 44 -1.00 21.11 13.89
N LEU A 45 -0.93 21.98 12.87
CA LEU A 45 -0.14 21.70 11.67
C LEU A 45 1.35 21.52 11.97
N ALA A 46 1.93 22.37 12.83
CA ALA A 46 3.34 22.28 13.19
C ALA A 46 3.68 20.99 13.95
N ALA A 47 2.79 20.58 14.85
CA ALA A 47 2.99 19.35 15.62
C ALA A 47 2.74 18.10 14.77
N LEU A 48 1.76 18.14 13.86
CA LEU A 48 1.55 17.10 12.85
C LEU A 48 2.79 16.96 11.95
N ASP A 49 3.38 18.06 11.50
CA ASP A 49 4.58 18.03 10.67
C ASP A 49 5.76 17.36 11.38
N SER A 50 5.92 17.60 12.68
CA SER A 50 6.90 16.87 13.49
C SER A 50 6.62 15.37 13.51
N VAL A 51 5.36 14.96 13.74
CA VAL A 51 4.96 13.53 13.69
C VAL A 51 5.24 12.91 12.34
N LEU A 52 4.90 13.60 11.26
CA LEU A 52 5.10 13.10 9.90
C LEU A 52 6.58 12.95 9.57
N ALA A 53 7.42 13.89 10.00
CA ALA A 53 8.87 13.78 9.84
C ALA A 53 9.42 12.53 10.55
N ASP A 54 9.02 12.29 11.81
CA ASP A 54 9.44 11.12 12.56
C ASP A 54 8.95 9.82 11.88
N ALA A 55 7.67 9.78 11.47
CA ALA A 55 7.08 8.66 10.75
C ALA A 55 7.77 8.35 9.42
N GLU A 56 8.18 9.38 8.67
CA GLU A 56 8.91 9.23 7.41
C GLU A 56 10.37 8.80 7.61
N SER A 57 10.95 9.11 8.78
CA SER A 57 12.31 8.74 9.15
C SER A 57 12.47 7.30 9.63
N VAL A 58 11.37 6.57 9.86
CA VAL A 58 11.41 5.16 10.29
C VAL A 58 12.15 4.31 9.25
N ASP A 59 13.34 3.86 9.64
CA ASP A 59 14.17 2.96 8.86
C ASP A 59 13.85 1.50 9.22
N LEU A 60 13.62 0.69 8.18
CA LEU A 60 13.37 -0.74 8.28
C LEU A 60 14.39 -1.54 7.44
N SER A 61 15.47 -0.90 6.97
CA SER A 61 16.48 -1.51 6.10
C SER A 61 17.28 -2.61 6.79
N ASP A 62 17.30 -2.62 8.11
CA ASP A 62 18.01 -3.59 8.95
C ASP A 62 17.23 -4.91 9.17
N VAL A 63 15.98 -4.99 8.71
CA VAL A 63 15.13 -6.18 8.91
C VAL A 63 14.64 -6.73 7.57
N VAL A 64 14.75 -8.06 7.39
CA VAL A 64 14.10 -8.78 6.29
C VAL A 64 12.64 -9.02 6.69
N ILE A 65 11.71 -8.21 6.18
CA ILE A 65 10.30 -8.25 6.59
C ILE A 65 9.42 -8.84 5.49
N PRO A 66 8.74 -9.97 5.73
CA PRO A 66 7.64 -10.43 4.89
C PRO A 66 6.58 -9.34 4.69
N SER A 67 6.03 -9.20 3.48
CA SER A 67 5.12 -8.08 3.14
C SER A 67 3.86 -8.01 3.99
N ASP A 68 3.40 -9.14 4.53
CA ASP A 68 2.25 -9.29 5.42
C ASP A 68 2.52 -8.80 6.86
N THR A 69 3.79 -8.71 7.27
CA THR A 69 4.19 -8.25 8.62
C THR A 69 4.84 -6.86 8.63
N ALA A 70 5.09 -6.27 7.45
CA ALA A 70 5.74 -4.96 7.30
C ALA A 70 5.02 -3.83 8.07
N GLY A 71 3.69 -3.84 8.09
CA GLY A 71 2.91 -2.85 8.84
C GLY A 71 3.04 -2.98 10.36
N GLU A 72 3.25 -4.19 10.89
CA GLU A 72 3.46 -4.41 12.33
C GLU A 72 4.84 -3.92 12.77
N VAL A 73 5.87 -4.28 12.01
CA VAL A 73 7.25 -3.85 12.30
C VAL A 73 7.37 -2.32 12.22
N TYR A 74 6.76 -1.70 11.22
CA TYR A 74 6.70 -0.24 11.10
C TYR A 74 6.04 0.40 12.33
N ARG A 75 4.87 -0.10 12.75
CA ARG A 75 4.16 0.43 13.93
C ARG A 75 4.99 0.31 15.20
N SER A 76 5.68 -0.81 15.39
CA SER A 76 6.56 -1.02 16.54
C SER A 76 7.67 0.03 16.59
N ARG A 77 8.38 0.25 15.48
CA ARG A 77 9.47 1.24 15.41
C ARG A 77 8.97 2.66 15.58
N LEU A 78 7.82 2.99 14.99
CA LEU A 78 7.23 4.31 15.16
C LEU A 78 6.79 4.55 16.61
N HIS A 79 6.25 3.53 17.29
CA HIS A 79 5.88 3.64 18.69
C HIS A 79 7.10 3.81 19.60
N GLU A 80 8.23 3.16 19.29
CA GLU A 80 9.50 3.39 20.01
C GLU A 80 9.98 4.85 19.88
N ALA A 81 9.84 5.46 18.69
CA ALA A 81 10.21 6.85 18.47
C ALA A 81 9.18 7.85 19.04
N ARG A 82 7.90 7.47 19.05
CA ARG A 82 6.76 8.31 19.42
C ARG A 82 5.78 7.54 20.31
N PRO A 83 6.14 7.33 21.60
CA PRO A 83 5.30 6.60 22.55
C PRO A 83 4.02 7.36 22.92
N ASP A 84 3.95 8.65 22.58
CA ASP A 84 2.79 9.52 22.75
C ASP A 84 1.66 9.26 21.74
N LEU A 85 1.93 8.52 20.65
CA LEU A 85 0.93 8.21 19.64
C LEU A 85 0.02 7.06 20.05
N SER A 86 -1.28 7.25 19.84
CA SER A 86 -2.28 6.20 20.02
C SER A 86 -2.17 5.09 18.97
N ASP A 87 -2.70 3.92 19.28
CA ASP A 87 -2.78 2.80 18.33
C ASP A 87 -3.49 3.18 17.02
N THR A 88 -4.52 4.03 17.10
CA THR A 88 -5.24 4.55 15.93
C THR A 88 -4.35 5.44 15.08
N ALA A 89 -3.58 6.34 15.69
CA ALA A 89 -2.63 7.20 14.98
C ALA A 89 -1.52 6.36 14.31
N LEU A 90 -0.99 5.36 15.02
CA LEU A 90 0.00 4.42 14.49
C LEU A 90 -0.57 3.61 13.31
N ALA A 91 -1.81 3.14 13.40
CA ALA A 91 -2.48 2.43 12.31
C ALA A 91 -2.71 3.33 11.09
N ALA A 92 -3.13 4.58 11.29
CA ALA A 92 -3.30 5.57 10.23
C ALA A 92 -1.97 5.87 9.49
N LEU A 93 -0.90 6.12 10.25
CA LEU A 93 0.42 6.39 9.69
C LEU A 93 1.04 5.15 9.03
N SER A 94 0.81 3.96 9.58
CA SER A 94 1.23 2.70 8.97
C SER A 94 0.50 2.43 7.66
N ASN A 95 -0.80 2.71 7.59
CA ASN A 95 -1.56 2.60 6.35
C ASN A 95 -1.02 3.56 5.29
N ARG A 96 -0.74 4.82 5.68
CA ARG A 96 -0.09 5.81 4.81
C ARG A 96 1.27 5.37 4.30
N TRP A 97 2.13 4.91 5.20
CA TRP A 97 3.45 4.42 4.86
C TRP A 97 3.38 3.23 3.90
N PHE A 98 2.52 2.24 4.19
CA PHE A 98 2.34 1.05 3.36
C PHE A 98 1.82 1.42 1.97
N TYR A 99 0.85 2.33 1.89
CA TYR A 99 0.33 2.82 0.61
C TYR A 99 1.40 3.57 -0.20
N ARG A 100 2.12 4.51 0.42
CA ARG A 100 3.19 5.26 -0.25
C ARG A 100 4.35 4.37 -0.71
N ARG A 101 4.71 3.35 0.07
CA ARG A 101 5.83 2.45 -0.23
C ARG A 101 5.49 1.32 -1.20
N LEU A 102 4.35 0.63 -1.05
CA LEU A 102 3.97 -0.47 -1.95
C LEU A 102 3.25 -0.01 -3.21
N TRP A 103 2.42 1.04 -3.13
CA TRP A 103 1.53 1.41 -4.23
C TRP A 103 2.01 2.60 -5.07
N LEU A 104 2.68 3.58 -4.46
CA LEU A 104 3.21 4.76 -5.18
C LEU A 104 4.69 4.64 -5.58
N GLY A 105 5.40 3.63 -5.08
CA GLY A 105 6.81 3.40 -5.41
C GLY A 105 7.74 4.51 -4.95
N LEU A 106 7.43 5.27 -3.90
CA LEU A 106 8.38 6.27 -3.38
C LEU A 106 9.58 5.57 -2.70
N PRO A 107 10.81 6.08 -2.86
CA PRO A 107 12.03 5.34 -2.53
C PRO A 107 12.17 5.12 -1.01
N ALA A 108 12.42 3.88 -0.64
CA ALA A 108 13.04 3.48 0.62
C ALA A 108 14.06 2.37 0.32
N PRO A 109 15.00 2.06 1.23
CA PRO A 109 16.19 1.25 0.95
C PRO A 109 15.94 -0.23 0.64
N VAL A 110 14.67 -0.64 0.52
CA VAL A 110 14.29 -1.99 0.15
C VAL A 110 14.34 -2.04 -1.37
N GLU A 111 15.26 -2.81 -1.94
CA GLU A 111 15.28 -3.09 -3.38
C GLU A 111 13.86 -3.47 -3.81
N ARG A 112 13.27 -2.67 -4.70
CA ARG A 112 11.97 -3.01 -5.32
C ARG A 112 12.13 -4.42 -5.91
N PRO A 113 11.16 -5.35 -5.72
CA PRO A 113 11.15 -6.53 -6.54
C PRO A 113 11.02 -6.06 -7.99
N ARG A 114 12.02 -6.39 -8.82
CA ARG A 114 12.07 -5.98 -10.24
C ARG A 114 10.84 -6.42 -11.02
N VAL A 115 10.08 -7.38 -10.49
CA VAL A 115 8.86 -7.92 -11.08
C VAL A 115 7.78 -8.03 -9.99
N GLN A 116 6.60 -7.51 -10.27
CA GLN A 116 5.38 -7.65 -9.47
C GLN A 116 4.30 -8.34 -10.30
N TYR A 117 3.45 -9.15 -9.66
CA TYR A 117 2.39 -9.90 -10.34
C TYR A 117 1.01 -9.57 -9.80
N PHE A 118 0.02 -9.59 -10.67
CA PHE A 118 -1.37 -9.36 -10.34
C PHE A 118 -2.26 -10.35 -11.08
N ALA A 119 -3.31 -10.85 -10.45
CA ALA A 119 -4.30 -11.69 -11.11
C ALA A 119 -5.67 -11.04 -11.09
N ARG A 120 -6.41 -11.28 -12.18
CA ARG A 120 -7.85 -11.06 -12.24
C ARG A 120 -8.56 -12.35 -11.91
N PHE A 121 -9.64 -12.24 -11.14
CA PHE A 121 -10.37 -13.41 -10.66
C PHE A 121 -11.82 -13.40 -11.14
N SER A 122 -12.36 -14.60 -11.25
CA SER A 122 -13.76 -14.90 -11.50
C SER A 122 -14.27 -15.75 -10.33
N THR A 123 -15.58 -15.71 -10.10
CA THR A 123 -16.23 -16.61 -9.15
C THR A 123 -16.90 -17.72 -9.95
N GLU A 124 -16.34 -18.92 -9.89
CA GLU A 124 -16.86 -20.12 -10.57
C GLU A 124 -17.22 -21.16 -9.52
N ASN A 125 -18.48 -21.61 -9.50
CA ASN A 125 -19.00 -22.58 -8.51
C ASN A 125 -18.70 -22.21 -7.05
N GLY A 126 -18.72 -20.91 -6.72
CA GLY A 126 -18.41 -20.40 -5.38
C GLY A 126 -16.92 -20.36 -5.04
N ALA A 127 -16.03 -20.76 -5.95
CA ALA A 127 -14.60 -20.70 -5.79
C ALA A 127 -14.00 -19.53 -6.59
N ARG A 128 -12.94 -18.94 -6.06
CA ARG A 128 -12.24 -17.81 -6.67
C ARG A 128 -11.15 -18.32 -7.61
N VAL A 129 -11.39 -18.21 -8.91
CA VAL A 129 -10.53 -18.78 -9.97
C VAL A 129 -9.83 -17.64 -10.71
N PRO A 130 -8.49 -17.62 -10.78
CA PRO A 130 -7.77 -16.63 -11.57
C PRO A 130 -7.98 -16.91 -13.06
N TRP A 131 -8.18 -15.86 -13.87
CA TRP A 131 -8.38 -16.00 -15.33
C TRP A 131 -7.54 -15.05 -16.17
N ALA A 132 -6.85 -14.08 -15.56
CA ALA A 132 -5.85 -13.28 -16.24
C ALA A 132 -4.68 -12.99 -15.30
N LEU A 133 -3.47 -12.97 -15.86
CA LEU A 133 -2.24 -12.63 -15.15
C LEU A 133 -1.61 -11.39 -15.77
N TYR A 134 -1.21 -10.46 -14.91
CA TYR A 134 -0.51 -9.24 -15.25
C TYR A 134 0.82 -9.20 -14.51
N ARG A 135 1.80 -8.51 -15.09
CA ARG A 135 3.05 -8.18 -14.42
C ARG A 135 3.40 -6.73 -14.61
N ARG A 136 4.09 -6.18 -13.62
CA ARG A 136 4.83 -4.93 -13.71
C ARG A 136 6.31 -5.23 -13.56
N GLU A 137 7.11 -4.75 -14.50
CA GLU A 137 8.57 -4.82 -14.42
C GLU A 137 9.17 -3.43 -14.27
N ASP A 138 10.18 -3.32 -13.42
CA ASP A 138 10.97 -2.11 -13.22
C ASP A 138 12.45 -2.46 -13.38
N ASP A 139 13.06 -1.96 -14.45
CA ASP A 139 14.48 -2.17 -14.77
C ASP A 139 15.37 -1.00 -14.31
N GLY A 140 14.81 -0.05 -13.55
CA GLY A 140 15.48 1.16 -13.10
C GLY A 140 15.53 2.29 -14.14
N LYS A 141 15.10 2.05 -15.38
CA LYS A 141 14.98 3.06 -16.45
C LYS A 141 13.54 3.28 -16.87
N ALA A 142 12.74 2.22 -16.92
CA ALA A 142 11.35 2.26 -17.28
C ALA A 142 10.53 1.25 -16.47
N VAL A 143 9.26 1.59 -16.26
CA VAL A 143 8.26 0.68 -15.72
C VAL A 143 7.41 0.18 -16.87
N VAL A 144 7.32 -1.15 -17.02
CA VAL A 144 6.56 -1.81 -18.09
C VAL A 144 5.48 -2.67 -17.48
N ASP A 145 4.23 -2.36 -17.84
CA ASP A 145 3.06 -3.17 -17.47
C ASP A 145 2.69 -4.10 -18.62
N SER A 146 2.47 -5.37 -18.31
CA SER A 146 2.17 -6.41 -19.29
C SER A 146 1.11 -7.39 -18.80
N VAL A 147 0.42 -8.01 -19.75
CA VAL A 147 -0.57 -9.06 -19.56
C VAL A 147 -0.09 -10.35 -20.24
N LEU A 148 -0.22 -11.48 -19.54
CA LEU A 148 0.10 -12.79 -20.08
C LEU A 148 -0.93 -13.16 -21.16
N LYS A 149 -0.47 -13.61 -22.32
CA LYS A 149 -1.32 -14.10 -23.42
C LYS A 149 -1.20 -15.60 -23.65
N ASP A 150 -0.03 -16.14 -23.41
CA ASP A 150 0.27 -17.56 -23.43
C ASP A 150 1.50 -17.80 -22.55
N VAL A 151 1.87 -19.06 -22.30
CA VAL A 151 3.05 -19.43 -21.52
C VAL A 151 4.29 -18.68 -22.02
N GLY A 152 4.94 -17.92 -21.14
CA GLY A 152 6.11 -17.09 -21.48
C GLY A 152 5.83 -15.94 -22.45
N THR A 153 4.60 -15.75 -22.93
CA THR A 153 4.24 -14.75 -23.93
C THR A 153 3.48 -13.60 -23.28
N TRP A 154 4.18 -12.48 -23.12
CA TRP A 154 3.65 -11.25 -22.52
C TRP A 154 3.36 -10.21 -23.58
N ARG A 155 2.30 -9.42 -23.39
CA ARG A 155 2.00 -8.24 -24.21
C ARG A 155 1.84 -7.02 -23.34
N GLU A 156 2.19 -5.86 -23.88
CA GLU A 156 1.93 -4.57 -23.24
C GLU A 156 0.47 -4.46 -22.78
N ASP A 157 0.29 -4.00 -21.54
CA ASP A 157 -1.01 -3.69 -20.98
C ASP A 157 -1.52 -2.33 -21.51
N ARG A 158 -1.97 -2.34 -22.76
CA ARG A 158 -2.47 -1.13 -23.45
C ARG A 158 -3.66 -0.46 -22.78
N ASN A 159 -4.45 -1.25 -22.04
CA ASN A 159 -5.60 -0.75 -21.31
C ASN A 159 -5.22 -0.18 -19.95
N ARG A 160 -3.93 -0.20 -19.59
CA ARG A 160 -3.42 0.33 -18.32
C ARG A 160 -4.15 -0.28 -17.13
N VAL A 161 -4.50 -1.57 -17.18
CA VAL A 161 -5.18 -2.27 -16.09
C VAL A 161 -4.32 -2.29 -14.83
N VAL A 162 -3.01 -2.57 -14.95
CA VAL A 162 -2.08 -2.53 -13.82
C VAL A 162 -1.92 -1.12 -13.29
N TRP A 163 -1.69 -0.16 -14.18
CA TRP A 163 -1.62 1.24 -13.75
C TRP A 163 -2.92 1.69 -13.08
N SER A 164 -4.09 1.33 -13.63
CA SER A 164 -5.40 1.63 -13.07
C SER A 164 -5.67 0.88 -11.78
N SER A 165 -5.16 -0.34 -11.58
CA SER A 165 -5.33 -1.03 -10.29
C SER A 165 -4.54 -0.33 -9.19
N LEU A 166 -3.38 0.20 -9.54
CA LEU A 166 -2.53 0.94 -8.62
C LEU A 166 -3.09 2.35 -8.35
N THR A 167 -3.65 3.02 -9.36
CA THR A 167 -4.20 4.38 -9.25
C THR A 167 -5.68 4.44 -8.97
N ASN A 168 -6.44 3.34 -9.05
CA ASN A 168 -7.89 3.16 -8.85
C ASN A 168 -8.22 1.84 -8.11
N ALA A 169 -7.47 1.52 -7.04
CA ALA A 169 -7.60 0.32 -6.20
C ALA A 169 -9.03 -0.08 -5.72
N LEU A 170 -9.99 0.84 -5.76
CA LEU A 170 -11.39 0.63 -5.39
C LEU A 170 -12.26 0.02 -6.51
N GLU A 171 -11.85 0.20 -7.76
CA GLU A 171 -12.64 -0.13 -8.96
C GLU A 171 -11.96 -1.22 -9.82
N THR A 172 -10.82 -1.72 -9.36
CA THR A 172 -10.03 -2.73 -10.06
C THR A 172 -10.53 -4.13 -9.76
N ASP A 173 -10.56 -4.94 -10.81
CA ASP A 173 -10.87 -6.35 -10.78
C ASP A 173 -9.62 -7.24 -10.65
N ILE A 174 -8.41 -6.63 -10.57
CA ILE A 174 -7.15 -7.33 -10.34
C ILE A 174 -6.59 -7.08 -8.95
N GLU A 175 -5.89 -8.09 -8.42
CA GLU A 175 -5.26 -8.07 -7.10
C GLU A 175 -3.81 -8.54 -7.17
N PRO A 176 -2.91 -8.04 -6.29
CA PRO A 176 -1.54 -8.53 -6.19
C PRO A 176 -1.50 -10.01 -5.82
N ILE A 177 -0.55 -10.74 -6.40
CA ILE A 177 -0.30 -12.16 -6.09
C ILE A 177 1.19 -12.43 -5.91
N SER A 178 1.54 -13.54 -5.27
CA SER A 178 2.93 -13.97 -5.13
C SER A 178 3.52 -14.46 -6.46
N ALA A 179 4.85 -14.45 -6.58
CA ALA A 179 5.55 -15.06 -7.72
C ALA A 179 5.25 -16.57 -7.84
N ARG A 180 4.96 -17.23 -6.72
CA ARG A 180 4.54 -18.64 -6.69
C ARG A 180 3.16 -18.83 -7.32
N GLN A 181 2.18 -17.99 -6.96
CA GLN A 181 0.86 -17.99 -7.58
C GLN A 181 0.93 -17.63 -9.06
N ALA A 182 1.82 -16.71 -9.47
CA ALA A 182 2.06 -16.43 -10.88
C ALA A 182 2.59 -17.65 -11.64
N ALA A 183 3.58 -18.36 -11.09
CA ALA A 183 4.09 -19.60 -11.67
C ALA A 183 3.02 -20.71 -11.74
N GLU A 184 2.15 -20.79 -10.74
CA GLU A 184 0.99 -21.69 -10.75
C GLU A 184 0.00 -21.33 -11.86
N PHE A 185 -0.29 -20.04 -12.05
CA PHE A 185 -1.14 -19.55 -13.14
C PHE A 185 -0.55 -19.90 -14.52
N GLU A 186 0.76 -19.74 -14.72
CA GLU A 186 1.40 -20.13 -15.98
C GLU A 186 1.24 -21.64 -16.25
N GLN A 187 1.26 -22.49 -15.21
CA GLN A 187 0.96 -23.92 -15.36
C GLN A 187 -0.52 -24.16 -15.72
N MET A 188 -1.46 -23.39 -15.18
CA MET A 188 -2.87 -23.45 -15.54
C MET A 188 -3.08 -23.10 -17.02
N VAL A 189 -2.41 -22.05 -17.50
CA VAL A 189 -2.43 -21.65 -18.93
C VAL A 189 -1.86 -22.76 -19.81
N ALA A 190 -0.71 -23.33 -19.44
CA ALA A 190 -0.07 -24.43 -20.17
C ALA A 190 -0.98 -25.65 -20.30
N LYS A 191 -1.71 -26.00 -19.23
CA LYS A 191 -2.62 -27.15 -19.18
C LYS A 191 -4.03 -26.82 -19.66
N ARG A 192 -4.35 -25.55 -19.89
CA ARG A 192 -5.71 -25.02 -20.12
C ARG A 192 -6.71 -25.50 -19.05
N SER A 193 -6.25 -25.54 -17.80
CA SER A 193 -7.02 -26.00 -16.66
C SER A 193 -6.91 -24.97 -15.55
N TYR A 194 -7.97 -24.19 -15.36
CA TYR A 194 -8.04 -23.13 -14.37
C TYR A 194 -8.74 -23.65 -13.12
N HIS A 195 -8.13 -23.38 -11.98
CA HIS A 195 -8.63 -23.74 -10.66
C HIS A 195 -8.19 -22.67 -9.66
N PRO A 196 -8.75 -22.63 -8.44
CA PRO A 196 -8.24 -21.75 -7.40
C PRO A 196 -6.75 -22.02 -7.12
N PHE A 197 -6.03 -21.00 -6.67
CA PHE A 197 -4.64 -21.17 -6.24
C PHE A 197 -4.54 -22.17 -5.09
N THR A 198 -3.54 -23.03 -5.16
CA THR A 198 -3.26 -24.05 -4.13
C THR A 198 -2.43 -23.50 -2.98
N ALA A 199 -1.72 -22.39 -3.18
CA ALA A 199 -0.93 -21.71 -2.16
C ALA A 199 -1.57 -20.36 -1.76
N PRO A 200 -1.61 -20.03 -0.45
CA PRO A 200 -1.92 -18.68 0.00
C PRO A 200 -0.85 -17.68 -0.47
#